data_AF-A0A961E4R2-F1
#
_entry.id   AF-A0A961E4R2-F1
#
_cell.length_a   1.000
_cell.length_b   1.000
_cell.length_c   1.000
_cell.angle_alpha   90.00
_cell.angle_beta   90.00
_cell.angle_gamma   90.00
#
_symmetry.space_group_name_H-M   'P 1'
#
loop_
_entity.id
_entity.type
_entity.pdbx_description
1 polymer ?
#
loop_
_entity_poly.entity_id
_entity_poly.type
_entity_poly.pdbx_seq_one_letter_code
_entity_poly.pdbx_strand_id
1 'polypeptide(L)'
;FAMPHLLTWEPDLLVATRCQGCGTPHAWNFGRNSPPPGDQVAHFLTPVAYMWDDVVHTCGNQRIFCSEACIDAWLDRTGQQRGYVMDLPTLWRLASDWYTGRLDRGYTRREPAEAADYLSSVGLTGSFWGV
;
A
#
# COMPACT_ATOMS: atom_id res chain seq x y z
N PHE A 1 -3.33 5.04 -0.63
CA PHE A 1 -2.96 6.42 -1.01
C PHE A 1 -3.13 6.74 -2.50
N ALA A 2 -3.74 5.88 -3.31
CA ALA A 2 -3.82 6.14 -4.75
C ALA A 2 -4.90 7.15 -5.16
N MET A 3 -5.93 7.32 -4.33
CA MET A 3 -7.13 8.08 -4.67
C MET A 3 -6.85 9.54 -5.11
N PRO A 4 -5.98 10.34 -4.47
CA PRO A 4 -5.70 11.69 -4.95
C PRO A 4 -5.04 11.73 -6.34
N HIS A 5 -4.34 10.66 -6.74
CA HIS A 5 -3.74 10.56 -8.07
C HIS A 5 -4.77 10.19 -9.15
N LEU A 6 -5.86 9.52 -8.76
CA LEU A 6 -6.96 9.15 -9.65
C LEU A 6 -8.01 10.23 -9.80
N LEU A 7 -8.41 10.86 -8.69
CA LEU A 7 -9.46 11.85 -8.64
C LEU A 7 -8.86 13.22 -8.98
N THR A 8 -8.65 13.50 -10.26
CA THR A 8 -7.94 14.71 -10.67
C THR A 8 -8.64 16.02 -10.27
N TRP A 9 -9.94 15.95 -9.99
CA TRP A 9 -10.77 17.05 -9.50
C TRP A 9 -10.77 17.22 -7.97
N GLU A 10 -10.28 16.25 -7.19
CA GLU A 10 -10.13 16.38 -5.73
C GLU A 10 -8.65 16.58 -5.38
N PRO A 11 -8.24 17.73 -4.82
CA PRO A 11 -6.83 18.01 -4.57
C PRO A 11 -6.26 17.16 -3.44
N ASP A 12 -7.03 16.98 -2.36
CA ASP A 12 -6.62 16.33 -1.12
C ASP A 12 -7.72 15.41 -0.59
N LEU A 13 -7.34 14.39 0.17
CA LEU A 13 -8.28 13.46 0.82
C LEU A 13 -7.90 13.24 2.28
N LEU A 14 -8.93 13.05 3.12
CA LEU A 14 -8.78 12.52 4.47
C LEU A 14 -8.85 10.99 4.43
N VAL A 15 -7.84 10.33 4.97
CA VAL A 15 -7.89 8.90 5.31
C VAL A 15 -7.84 8.76 6.82
N ALA A 16 -8.77 7.99 7.37
CA ALA A 16 -8.79 7.60 8.78
C ALA A 16 -8.81 6.06 8.89
N THR A 17 -7.95 5.51 9.75
CA THR A 17 -7.83 4.08 10.01
C THR A 17 -7.34 3.83 11.44
N ARG A 18 -7.11 2.58 11.82
CA ARG A 18 -6.53 2.20 13.11
C ARG A 18 -5.43 1.17 12.94
N CYS A 19 -4.38 1.30 13.74
CA CYS A 19 -3.35 0.28 13.87
C CYS A 19 -3.98 -1.02 14.39
N GLN A 20 -3.80 -2.13 13.66
CA GLN A 20 -4.34 -3.43 14.09
C GLN A 20 -3.52 -4.07 15.22
N GLY A 21 -2.31 -3.59 15.49
CA GLY A 21 -1.50 -4.03 16.63
C GLY A 21 -2.04 -3.52 17.97
N CYS A 22 -2.21 -2.20 18.08
CA CYS A 22 -2.51 -1.51 19.34
C CYS A 22 -3.83 -0.71 19.36
N GLY A 23 -4.53 -0.58 18.23
CA GLY A 23 -5.80 0.15 18.14
C GLY A 23 -5.68 1.67 18.00
N THR A 24 -4.46 2.24 18.08
CA THR A 24 -4.22 3.68 17.92
C THR A 24 -4.83 4.19 16.60
N PRO A 25 -5.62 5.28 16.65
CA PRO A 25 -6.17 5.87 15.45
C PRO A 25 -5.09 6.59 14.63
N HIS A 26 -5.24 6.53 13.32
CA HIS A 26 -4.45 7.27 12.36
C HIS A 26 -5.37 8.10 11.48
N ALA A 27 -5.00 9.35 11.23
CA ALA A 27 -5.72 10.24 10.35
C ALA A 27 -4.74 11.16 9.62
N TRP A 28 -4.88 11.26 8.29
CA TRP A 28 -4.06 12.14 7.48
C TRP A 28 -4.89 12.83 6.41
N ASN A 29 -4.66 14.13 6.25
CA ASN A 29 -4.93 14.82 5.00
C ASN A 29 -3.68 14.68 4.12
N PHE A 30 -3.86 14.27 2.88
CA PHE A 30 -2.76 14.16 1.92
C PHE A 30 -3.27 14.35 0.49
N GLY A 31 -2.37 14.75 -0.38
CA GLY A 31 -2.63 15.01 -1.79
C GLY A 31 -1.58 14.38 -2.69
N ARG A 32 -1.43 14.96 -3.88
CA ARG A 32 -0.52 14.49 -4.95
C ARG A 32 0.93 14.98 -4.82
N ASN A 33 1.19 15.91 -3.91
CA ASN A 33 2.48 16.62 -3.86
C ASN A 33 3.40 16.13 -2.73
N SER A 34 2.85 15.45 -1.73
CA SER A 34 3.64 14.94 -0.61
C SER A 34 2.98 13.71 0.02
N PRO A 35 3.78 12.77 0.56
CA PRO A 35 3.26 11.65 1.31
C PRO A 35 2.64 12.12 2.64
N PRO A 36 1.74 11.33 3.25
CA PRO A 36 1.27 11.61 4.59
C PRO A 36 2.44 11.67 5.58
N PRO A 37 2.45 12.64 6.52
CA PRO A 37 3.52 12.74 7.51
C PRO A 37 3.43 11.64 8.57
N GLY A 38 4.57 11.31 9.16
CA GLY A 38 4.67 10.42 10.33
C GLY A 38 5.51 9.17 10.08
N ASP A 39 5.88 8.53 11.18
CA ASP A 39 6.78 7.37 11.20
C ASP A 39 6.04 6.03 11.11
N GLN A 40 4.77 6.05 10.72
CA GLN A 40 3.99 4.83 10.57
C GLN A 40 4.55 3.98 9.42
N VAL A 41 4.30 2.68 9.53
CA VAL A 41 4.74 1.71 8.52
C VAL A 41 3.54 1.05 7.89
N ALA A 42 3.61 0.82 6.59
CA ALA A 42 2.69 -0.03 5.86
C ALA A 42 3.19 -1.47 5.87
N HIS A 43 2.26 -2.41 6.05
CA HIS A 43 2.53 -3.84 5.99
C HIS A 43 1.58 -4.51 5.02
N PHE A 44 2.13 -5.25 4.06
CA PHE A 44 1.42 -6.02 3.07
C PHE A 44 1.69 -7.50 3.33
N LEU A 45 0.64 -8.27 3.61
CA LEU A 45 0.80 -9.68 3.99
C LEU A 45 1.07 -10.60 2.79
N THR A 46 0.31 -10.44 1.71
CA THR A 46 0.29 -11.37 0.58
C THR A 46 1.30 -10.97 -0.49
N PRO A 47 2.27 -11.84 -0.87
CA PRO A 47 3.16 -11.59 -1.99
C PRO A 47 2.40 -11.37 -3.31
N VAL A 48 2.96 -10.58 -4.21
CA VAL A 48 2.25 -10.18 -5.45
C VAL A 48 1.84 -11.35 -6.32
N ALA A 49 2.61 -12.44 -6.31
CA ALA A 49 2.34 -13.66 -7.07
C ALA A 49 1.01 -14.33 -6.67
N TYR A 50 0.54 -14.09 -5.44
CA TYR A 50 -0.67 -14.71 -4.87
C TYR A 50 -1.82 -13.71 -4.64
N MET A 51 -1.66 -12.44 -5.03
CA MET A 51 -2.64 -11.40 -4.71
C MET A 51 -4.04 -11.64 -5.28
N TRP A 52 -4.11 -12.41 -6.38
CA TRP A 52 -5.34 -12.70 -7.10
C TRP A 52 -6.02 -13.99 -6.65
N ASP A 53 -5.34 -14.81 -5.84
CA ASP A 53 -5.92 -16.05 -5.29
C ASP A 53 -7.08 -15.70 -4.34
N ASP A 54 -6.90 -14.65 -3.52
CA ASP A 54 -7.95 -14.04 -2.72
C ASP A 54 -7.69 -12.53 -2.56
N VAL A 55 -8.39 -11.74 -3.39
CA VAL A 55 -8.26 -10.28 -3.39
C VAL A 55 -8.84 -9.65 -2.11
N VAL A 56 -9.86 -10.27 -1.50
CA VAL A 56 -10.48 -9.75 -0.28
C VAL A 56 -9.52 -9.93 0.89
N HIS A 57 -8.90 -11.10 1.00
CA HIS A 57 -7.84 -11.34 1.98
C HIS A 57 -6.63 -10.44 1.74
N THR A 58 -6.18 -10.29 0.50
CA THR A 58 -5.02 -9.45 0.16
C THR A 58 -5.26 -8.00 0.54
N CYS A 59 -6.33 -7.37 0.05
CA CYS A 59 -6.66 -5.99 0.38
C CYS A 59 -6.98 -5.82 1.87
N GLY A 60 -7.60 -6.83 2.49
CA GLY A 60 -7.87 -6.89 3.92
C GLY A 60 -6.61 -6.97 4.80
N ASN A 61 -5.43 -7.24 4.23
CA ASN A 61 -4.15 -7.30 4.94
C ASN A 61 -3.08 -6.36 4.37
N GLN A 62 -3.50 -5.32 3.62
CA GLN A 62 -2.69 -4.15 3.30
C GLN A 62 -3.02 -3.06 4.33
N ARG A 63 -2.22 -2.97 5.38
CA ARG A 63 -2.55 -2.19 6.59
C ARG A 63 -1.45 -1.21 6.95
N ILE A 64 -1.80 -0.21 7.77
CA ILE A 64 -0.85 0.73 8.35
C ILE A 64 -0.78 0.48 9.86
N PHE A 65 0.43 0.48 10.40
CA PHE A 65 0.77 0.23 11.79
C PHE A 65 1.59 1.37 12.37
N CYS A 66 1.56 1.52 13.70
CA CYS A 66 2.39 2.48 14.41
C CYS A 66 3.89 2.20 14.26
N SER A 67 4.27 0.91 14.21
CA SER A 67 5.66 0.45 14.18
C SER A 67 5.73 -1.04 13.82
N GLU A 68 6.94 -1.53 13.56
CA GLU A 68 7.19 -2.97 13.36
C GLU A 68 6.79 -3.83 14.58
N ALA A 69 6.96 -3.33 15.81
CA ALA A 69 6.51 -4.04 17.01
C ALA A 69 4.99 -4.26 17.03
N CYS A 70 4.20 -3.33 16.47
CA CYS A 70 2.76 -3.52 16.32
C CYS A 70 2.41 -4.55 15.24
N ILE A 71 3.27 -4.71 14.22
CA ILE A 71 3.14 -5.77 13.21
C ILE A 71 3.41 -7.12 13.88
N ASP A 72 4.52 -7.24 14.60
CA ASP A 72 4.91 -8.49 15.28
C ASP A 72 3.81 -8.99 16.22
N ALA A 73 3.30 -8.11 17.09
CA ALA A 73 2.22 -8.44 18.00
C ALA A 73 0.91 -8.86 17.28
N TRP A 74 0.64 -8.27 16.11
CA TRP A 74 -0.52 -8.63 15.30
C TRP A 74 -0.32 -9.98 14.59
N LEU A 75 0.87 -10.24 14.05
CA LEU A 75 1.23 -11.52 13.41
C LEU A 75 1.17 -12.66 14.43
N ASP A 76 1.75 -12.50 15.62
CA ASP A 76 1.72 -13.49 16.69
C ASP A 76 0.29 -13.86 17.09
N ARG A 77 -0.57 -12.85 17.25
CA ARG A 77 -1.97 -13.04 17.63
C ARG A 77 -2.81 -13.71 16.54
N THR A 78 -2.46 -13.52 15.27
CA THR A 78 -3.23 -14.01 14.12
C THR A 78 -2.65 -15.28 13.50
N GLY A 79 -1.45 -15.70 13.91
CA GLY A 79 -0.73 -16.84 13.34
C GLY A 79 -0.25 -16.60 11.91
N GLN A 80 -0.13 -15.34 11.49
CA GLN A 80 0.23 -14.97 10.12
C GLN A 80 1.75 -14.88 9.95
N GLN A 81 2.23 -15.17 8.74
CA GLN A 81 3.64 -15.00 8.39
C GLN A 81 3.95 -13.55 8.05
N ARG A 82 5.17 -13.09 8.37
CA ARG A 82 5.57 -11.71 8.07
C ARG A 82 5.66 -11.50 6.55
N GLY A 83 4.79 -10.64 6.03
CA GLY A 83 4.90 -10.09 4.68
C GLY A 83 5.91 -8.94 4.56
N TYR A 84 5.65 -7.98 3.68
CA TYR A 84 6.54 -6.86 3.39
C TYR A 84 6.22 -5.62 4.23
N VAL A 85 7.25 -4.93 4.74
CA VAL A 85 7.12 -3.68 5.51
C VAL A 85 7.77 -2.54 4.73
N MET A 86 7.10 -1.40 4.66
CA MET A 86 7.63 -0.18 4.05
C MET A 86 7.18 1.08 4.80
N ASP A 87 7.87 2.19 4.62
CA ASP A 87 7.44 3.48 5.16
C ASP A 87 6.28 4.10 4.35
N LEU A 88 5.62 5.13 4.92
CA LEU A 88 4.55 5.83 4.20
C LEU A 88 5.01 6.49 2.89
N PRO A 89 6.20 7.13 2.80
CA PRO A 89 6.71 7.66 1.54
C PRO A 89 6.82 6.62 0.43
N THR A 90 7.29 5.41 0.73
CA THR A 90 7.40 4.31 -0.25
C THR A 90 6.02 3.81 -0.66
N LEU A 91 5.09 3.62 0.29
CA LEU A 91 3.70 3.28 -0.05
C LEU A 91 3.04 4.35 -0.91
N TRP A 92 3.32 5.63 -0.64
CA TRP A 92 2.79 6.74 -1.42
C TRP A 92 3.35 6.75 -2.85
N ARG A 93 4.66 6.52 -3.04
CA ARG A 93 5.27 6.39 -4.39
C ARG A 93 4.69 5.20 -5.15
N LEU A 94 4.51 4.05 -4.50
CA LEU A 94 3.80 2.91 -5.10
C LEU A 94 2.39 3.32 -5.52
N ALA A 95 1.67 4.05 -4.68
CA ALA A 95 0.29 4.40 -4.96
C ALA A 95 0.12 5.49 -6.02
N SER A 96 1.18 6.26 -6.33
CA SER A 96 1.07 7.49 -7.12
C SER A 96 0.74 7.24 -8.58
N ASP A 97 1.23 6.13 -9.14
CA ASP A 97 1.03 5.81 -10.55
C ASP A 97 0.39 4.43 -10.72
N TRP A 98 0.24 3.62 -9.67
CA TRP A 98 -0.25 2.23 -9.78
C TRP A 98 -1.57 2.07 -10.55
N TYR A 99 -2.46 3.05 -10.44
CA TYR A 99 -3.76 3.06 -11.11
C TYR A 99 -3.87 4.11 -12.22
N THR A 100 -2.76 4.59 -12.77
CA THR A 100 -2.79 5.59 -13.83
C THR A 100 -3.64 5.14 -15.01
N GLY A 101 -4.47 6.06 -15.50
CA GLY A 101 -5.44 5.80 -16.57
C GLY A 101 -6.66 4.96 -16.16
N ARG A 102 -6.79 4.52 -14.90
CA ARG A 102 -7.85 3.59 -14.47
C ARG A 102 -9.27 4.11 -14.66
N LEU A 103 -9.46 5.42 -14.71
CA LEU A 103 -10.77 6.06 -14.93
C LEU A 103 -11.01 6.39 -16.41
N ASP A 104 -10.01 6.24 -17.27
CA ASP A 104 -10.10 6.56 -18.69
C ASP A 104 -10.76 5.44 -19.48
N ARG A 105 -11.48 5.81 -20.54
CA ARG A 105 -12.04 4.83 -21.48
C ARG A 105 -10.90 4.11 -22.20
N GLY A 106 -10.98 2.78 -22.26
CA GLY A 106 -9.97 1.96 -22.91
C GLY A 106 -8.79 1.61 -22.01
N TYR A 107 -8.89 1.84 -20.69
CA TYR A 107 -7.87 1.41 -19.72
C TYR A 107 -7.49 -0.06 -19.90
N THR A 108 -6.19 -0.28 -20.09
CA THR A 108 -5.55 -1.59 -20.00
C THR A 108 -4.73 -1.63 -18.72
N ARG A 109 -4.72 -2.78 -18.05
CA ARG A 109 -3.81 -2.99 -16.91
C ARG A 109 -2.38 -3.04 -17.46
N ARG A 110 -1.41 -2.61 -16.65
CA ARG A 110 0.01 -2.82 -16.96
C ARG A 110 0.29 -4.30 -17.20
N GLU A 111 1.12 -4.58 -18.19
CA GLU A 111 1.65 -5.92 -18.40
C GLU A 111 2.57 -6.32 -17.24
N PRO A 112 2.74 -7.62 -16.95
CA PRO A 112 3.54 -8.07 -15.80
C PRO A 112 4.97 -7.51 -15.76
N ALA A 113 5.64 -7.41 -16.92
CA ALA A 113 6.99 -6.84 -17.00
C ALA A 113 7.01 -5.34 -16.66
N GLU A 114 6.05 -4.57 -17.21
CA GLU A 114 5.91 -3.14 -16.90
C GLU A 114 5.56 -2.89 -15.43
N ALA A 115 4.77 -3.79 -14.83
CA ALA A 115 4.47 -3.75 -13.41
C ALA A 115 5.72 -3.99 -12.56
N ALA A 116 6.55 -4.99 -12.90
CA ALA A 116 7.82 -5.27 -12.24
C ALA A 116 8.80 -4.09 -12.34
N ASP A 117 8.95 -3.51 -13.53
CA ASP A 117 9.77 -2.32 -13.75
C ASP A 117 9.28 -1.14 -12.89
N TYR A 118 7.96 -0.92 -12.84
CA TYR A 118 7.36 0.13 -12.03
C TYR A 118 7.62 -0.09 -10.53
N LEU A 119 7.40 -1.30 -10.02
CA LEU A 119 7.62 -1.64 -8.60
C LEU A 119 9.09 -1.38 -8.21
N SER A 120 10.03 -1.79 -9.06
CA SER A 120 11.45 -1.51 -8.86
C SER A 120 11.75 -0.01 -8.85
N SER A 121 11.14 0.75 -9.77
CA SER A 121 11.34 2.20 -9.90
C SER A 121 10.89 2.99 -8.67
N VAL A 122 9.90 2.51 -7.93
CA VAL A 122 9.39 3.16 -6.71
C VAL A 122 10.12 2.73 -5.43
N GLY A 123 11.13 1.85 -5.57
CA GLY A 123 12.01 1.39 -4.49
C GLY A 123 11.56 0.07 -3.83
N LEU A 124 10.66 -0.68 -4.46
CA LEU A 124 10.25 -2.00 -3.95
C LEU A 124 11.19 -3.07 -4.51
N THR A 125 11.54 -4.02 -3.65
CA THR A 125 12.60 -4.99 -3.95
C THR A 125 12.25 -6.38 -3.44
N GLY A 126 12.83 -7.40 -4.08
CA GLY A 126 12.80 -8.77 -3.62
C GLY A 126 11.59 -9.56 -4.09
N SER A 127 11.65 -10.87 -3.84
CA SER A 127 10.69 -11.86 -4.34
C SER A 127 9.24 -11.61 -3.92
N PHE A 128 9.00 -10.85 -2.84
CA PHE A 128 7.66 -10.43 -2.46
C PHE A 128 6.95 -9.67 -3.59
N TRP A 129 7.70 -8.86 -4.35
CA TRP A 129 7.22 -8.03 -5.46
C TRP A 129 7.50 -8.65 -6.84
N GLY A 130 8.15 -9.82 -6.89
CA GLY A 130 8.54 -10.46 -8.15
C GLY A 130 9.61 -9.69 -8.92
N VAL A 131 10.44 -8.91 -8.22
CA VAL A 131 11.53 -8.07 -8.75
C VAL A 131 12.86 -8.36 -8.07
#